data_AF-A0A8T1GZ37-F1
#
_entry.id   AF-A0A8T1GZ37-F1
#
_cell.length_a   1.000
_cell.length_b   1.000
_cell.length_c   1.000
_cell.angle_alpha   90.00
_cell.angle_beta   90.00
_cell.angle_gamma   90.00
#
_symmetry.space_group_name_H-M   'P 1'
#
loop_
_entity.id
_entity.type
_entity.pdbx_description
1 polymer ?
#
loop_
_entity_poly.entity_id
_entity_poly.type
_entity_poly.pdbx_seq_one_letter_code
_entity_poly.pdbx_strand_id
1 'polypeptide(L)'
;MEVKFYNKQQDTPTTNEESINTESNEPPAKRRRTSGATNLKDVWFTWYTQFPRIWSSTDAGTKYARSTAKQVVAFLKLFLPDGFKLHKKSPRYRDEVLKIGEAAEVKLLAYLRGRDITARGAQNVLKSMRKLHKSGHLNDRVRRYQKLQAANCIEDPAPAHTTKILGLASLA
;
A
#
# COMPACT_ATOMS: atom_id res chain seq x y z
N MET A 1 6.35 -25.44 -51.03
CA MET A 1 5.45 -26.57 -51.34
C MET A 1 5.46 -27.50 -50.13
N GLU A 2 4.39 -27.47 -49.36
CA GLU A 2 4.14 -28.40 -48.24
C GLU A 2 3.87 -29.81 -48.77
N VAL A 3 4.35 -30.83 -48.08
CA VAL A 3 3.74 -32.17 -48.13
C VAL A 3 3.78 -32.80 -46.74
N LYS A 4 2.61 -33.33 -46.40
CA LYS A 4 2.12 -33.76 -45.10
C LYS A 4 2.58 -35.18 -44.81
N PHE A 5 2.93 -35.48 -43.56
CA PHE A 5 2.91 -36.84 -43.05
C PHE A 5 1.70 -37.00 -42.14
N TYR A 6 0.72 -37.75 -42.64
CA TYR A 6 -0.37 -38.29 -41.84
C TYR A 6 0.16 -39.50 -41.07
N ASN A 7 -0.27 -39.68 -39.82
CA ASN A 7 -0.47 -41.03 -39.32
C ASN A 7 -1.67 -41.11 -38.39
N LYS A 8 -2.53 -42.08 -38.69
CA LYS A 8 -3.80 -42.43 -38.06
C LYS A 8 -3.62 -43.88 -37.62
N GLN A 9 -3.72 -44.17 -36.33
CA GLN A 9 -4.11 -45.49 -35.85
C GLN A 9 -5.01 -45.34 -34.62
N GLN A 10 -6.04 -46.18 -34.61
CA GLN A 10 -7.21 -46.18 -33.74
C GLN A 10 -7.01 -47.15 -32.56
N ASP A 11 -7.79 -46.95 -31.49
CA ASP A 11 -8.64 -47.96 -30.82
C ASP A 11 -8.74 -47.74 -29.29
N THR A 12 -9.99 -47.67 -28.83
CA THR A 12 -10.46 -47.72 -27.42
C THR A 12 -11.02 -49.13 -27.16
N PRO A 13 -10.95 -49.74 -25.95
CA PRO A 13 -12.02 -49.51 -24.94
C PRO A 13 -11.70 -49.79 -23.43
N THR A 14 -12.49 -49.16 -22.53
CA THR A 14 -13.20 -49.76 -21.36
C THR A 14 -12.46 -50.38 -20.14
N THR A 15 -12.64 -49.72 -18.97
CA THR A 15 -13.04 -50.29 -17.64
C THR A 15 -12.01 -50.78 -16.59
N ASN A 16 -12.14 -50.13 -15.41
CA ASN A 16 -11.95 -50.53 -13.99
C ASN A 16 -10.57 -50.59 -13.29
N GLU A 17 -10.47 -49.74 -12.26
CA GLU A 17 -10.02 -49.95 -10.86
C GLU A 17 -8.64 -50.59 -10.56
N GLU A 18 -7.68 -49.79 -10.06
CA GLU A 18 -7.30 -49.69 -8.63
C GLU A 18 -5.85 -49.13 -8.46
N SER A 19 -5.72 -48.13 -7.59
CA SER A 19 -4.56 -47.62 -6.82
C SER A 19 -3.12 -48.00 -7.20
N ILE A 20 -2.22 -46.99 -7.29
CA ILE A 20 -1.00 -46.81 -6.47
C ILE A 20 -0.48 -45.38 -6.65
N ASN A 21 -0.21 -44.70 -5.53
CA ASN A 21 0.47 -43.41 -5.45
C ASN A 21 1.86 -43.47 -6.10
N THR A 22 2.22 -42.50 -6.95
CA THR A 22 3.62 -42.09 -7.10
C THR A 22 3.69 -40.57 -7.30
N GLU A 23 4.11 -39.93 -6.22
CA GLU A 23 4.54 -38.55 -6.12
C GLU A 23 5.60 -38.24 -7.19
N SER A 24 5.28 -37.32 -8.11
CA SER A 24 6.27 -36.63 -8.93
C SER A 24 6.17 -35.14 -8.67
N ASN A 25 6.99 -34.71 -7.72
CA ASN A 25 7.28 -33.32 -7.43
C ASN A 25 8.05 -32.70 -8.60
N GLU A 26 7.34 -32.16 -9.59
CA GLU A 26 7.94 -31.16 -10.48
C GLU A 26 7.55 -29.76 -9.96
N PRO A 27 8.52 -28.90 -9.58
CA PRO A 27 8.21 -27.58 -9.07
C PRO A 27 7.60 -26.75 -10.21
N PRO A 28 6.40 -26.16 -10.03
CA PRO A 28 5.79 -25.37 -11.07
C PRO A 28 6.72 -24.19 -11.41
N ALA A 29 7.05 -24.10 -12.70
CA ALA A 29 7.85 -23.05 -13.32
C ALA A 29 7.63 -21.71 -12.61
N LYS A 30 8.73 -21.07 -12.16
CA LYS A 30 8.72 -19.80 -11.42
C LYS A 30 7.77 -18.82 -12.08
N ARG A 31 6.51 -18.79 -11.62
CA ARG A 31 5.58 -17.71 -11.88
C ARG A 31 6.32 -16.49 -11.37
N ARG A 32 6.73 -15.63 -12.30
CA ARG A 32 7.24 -14.30 -12.02
C ARG A 32 6.22 -13.70 -11.06
N ARG A 33 6.55 -13.64 -9.76
CA ARG A 33 5.66 -13.11 -8.74
C ARG A 33 5.38 -11.69 -9.19
N THR A 34 4.20 -11.45 -9.76
CA THR A 34 3.64 -10.11 -9.86
C THR A 34 3.65 -9.63 -8.43
N SER A 35 4.57 -8.73 -8.10
CA SER A 35 4.67 -8.17 -6.75
C SER A 35 3.28 -7.70 -6.39
N GLY A 36 2.68 -8.32 -5.37
CA GLY A 36 1.34 -7.98 -4.93
C GLY A 36 1.27 -6.47 -4.73
N ALA A 37 0.18 -5.85 -5.16
CA ALA A 37 0.00 -4.41 -5.00
C ALA A 37 0.27 -4.05 -3.52
N THR A 38 1.29 -3.23 -3.26
CA THR A 38 1.63 -2.86 -1.89
C THR A 38 0.42 -2.18 -1.24
N ASN A 39 -0.09 -2.76 -0.15
CA ASN A 39 -1.22 -2.19 0.58
C ASN A 39 -0.78 -0.90 1.29
N LEU A 40 -1.72 0.01 1.53
CA LEU A 40 -1.40 1.31 2.12
C LEU A 40 -0.96 1.16 3.57
N LYS A 41 -1.59 0.24 4.32
CA LYS A 41 -1.17 -0.09 5.69
C LYS A 41 0.25 -0.65 5.75
N ASP A 42 0.68 -1.39 4.74
CA ASP A 42 2.04 -1.94 4.69
C ASP A 42 3.05 -0.80 4.47
N VAL A 43 2.74 0.15 3.58
CA VAL A 43 3.54 1.36 3.39
C VAL A 43 3.64 2.18 4.69
N TRP A 44 2.52 2.35 5.39
CA TRP A 44 2.48 3.01 6.70
C TRP A 44 3.33 2.26 7.74
N PHE A 45 3.15 0.95 7.84
CA PHE A 45 3.88 0.10 8.77
C PHE A 45 5.39 0.16 8.51
N THR A 46 5.83 -0.04 7.26
CA THR A 46 7.25 0.04 6.91
C THR A 46 7.81 1.44 7.18
N TRP A 47 7.06 2.50 6.85
CA TRP A 47 7.45 3.88 7.14
C TRP A 47 7.83 4.06 8.61
N TYR A 48 6.97 3.61 9.53
CA TYR A 48 7.18 3.80 10.96
C TYR A 48 8.00 2.73 11.66
N THR A 49 8.20 1.54 11.10
CA THR A 49 8.86 0.43 11.82
C THR A 49 10.21 0.03 11.26
N GLN A 50 10.50 0.33 9.99
CA GLN A 50 11.75 -0.10 9.37
C GLN A 50 12.97 0.53 10.05
N PHE A 51 14.06 -0.26 10.09
CA PHE A 51 15.37 0.15 10.58
C PHE A 51 16.45 -0.21 9.54
N PRO A 52 17.28 0.76 9.09
CA PRO A 52 17.17 2.20 9.36
C PRO A 52 15.85 2.80 8.84
N ARG A 53 15.39 3.91 9.43
CA ARG A 53 14.11 4.55 9.04
C ARG A 53 14.15 4.99 7.57
N ILE A 54 13.04 4.82 6.85
CA ILE A 54 12.93 5.16 5.41
C ILE A 54 13.32 6.61 5.12
N TRP A 55 12.94 7.53 6.01
CA TRP A 55 13.28 8.96 5.89
C TRP A 55 14.71 9.31 6.27
N SER A 56 15.44 8.40 6.92
CA SER A 56 16.85 8.58 7.30
C SER A 56 17.83 8.02 6.26
N SER A 57 17.34 7.25 5.28
CA SER A 57 18.19 6.75 4.20
C SER A 57 18.69 7.92 3.34
N THR A 58 19.95 7.87 2.93
CA THR A 58 20.58 8.81 1.97
C THR A 58 20.79 8.20 0.60
N ASP A 59 20.49 6.90 0.46
CA ASP A 59 20.69 6.15 -0.77
C ASP A 59 19.79 6.69 -1.91
N ALA A 60 20.41 6.85 -3.09
CA ALA A 60 19.76 7.35 -4.29
C ALA A 60 18.81 6.30 -4.90
N GLY A 61 19.13 5.00 -4.78
CA GLY A 61 18.30 3.91 -5.30
C GLY A 61 16.92 3.85 -4.62
N THR A 62 16.85 4.19 -3.34
CA THR A 62 15.61 4.22 -2.55
C THR A 62 14.87 5.56 -2.60
N LYS A 63 15.39 6.58 -3.28
CA LYS A 63 14.81 7.93 -3.33
C LYS A 63 13.36 7.94 -3.83
N TYR A 64 13.07 7.21 -4.91
CA TYR A 64 11.72 7.15 -5.48
C TYR A 64 10.73 6.43 -4.55
N ALA A 65 11.14 5.29 -3.99
CA ALA A 65 10.34 4.53 -3.04
C ALA A 65 10.05 5.35 -1.77
N ARG A 66 11.07 6.03 -1.23
CA ARG A 66 10.94 6.96 -0.10
C ARG A 66 9.95 8.08 -0.41
N SER A 67 10.07 8.74 -1.57
CA SER A 67 9.17 9.83 -1.97
C SER A 67 7.71 9.35 -2.10
N THR A 68 7.51 8.18 -2.71
CA THR A 68 6.20 7.55 -2.83
C THR A 68 5.61 7.24 -1.45
N ALA A 69 6.36 6.51 -0.61
CA ALA A 69 5.91 6.11 0.72
C ALA A 69 5.55 7.33 1.56
N LYS A 70 6.39 8.36 1.52
CA LYS A 70 6.18 9.64 2.18
C LYS A 70 4.84 10.29 1.78
N GLN A 71 4.51 10.30 0.48
CA GLN A 71 3.24 10.87 0.01
C GLN A 71 2.03 10.02 0.40
N VAL A 72 2.12 8.69 0.27
CA VAL A 72 1.05 7.78 0.69
C VAL A 72 0.75 7.95 2.18
N VAL A 73 1.79 7.97 3.01
CA VAL A 73 1.67 8.18 4.45
C VAL A 73 1.06 9.54 4.76
N ALA A 74 1.49 10.61 4.08
CA ALA A 74 0.89 11.93 4.26
C ALA A 74 -0.62 11.92 3.97
N PHE A 75 -1.05 11.25 2.89
CA PHE A 75 -2.48 11.10 2.60
C PHE A 75 -3.21 10.28 3.67
N LEU A 76 -2.65 9.17 4.14
CA LEU A 76 -3.24 8.35 5.21
C LEU A 76 -3.49 9.16 6.50
N LYS A 77 -2.55 10.04 6.88
CA LYS A 77 -2.72 10.93 8.05
C LYS A 77 -3.98 11.78 7.98
N LEU A 78 -4.40 12.22 6.78
CA LEU A 78 -5.62 13.02 6.59
C LEU A 78 -6.92 12.25 6.84
N PHE A 79 -6.85 10.92 6.94
CA PHE A 79 -8.00 10.05 7.21
C PHE A 79 -8.10 9.62 8.67
N LEU A 80 -7.30 10.20 9.55
CA LEU A 80 -7.37 9.98 11.00
C LEU A 80 -8.14 11.16 11.62
N PRO A 81 -9.47 11.03 11.84
CA PRO A 81 -10.33 12.16 12.21
C PRO A 81 -9.98 12.77 13.57
N ASP A 82 -9.44 11.96 14.48
CA ASP A 82 -9.12 12.34 15.87
C ASP A 82 -7.60 12.55 16.06
N GLY A 83 -6.83 12.51 14.97
CA GLY A 83 -5.37 12.47 15.02
C GLY A 83 -4.84 11.09 15.38
N PHE A 84 -3.59 11.04 15.84
CA PHE A 84 -2.92 9.80 16.25
C PHE A 84 -1.70 10.11 17.11
N LYS A 85 -1.33 9.21 18.02
CA LYS A 85 -0.11 9.31 18.81
C LYS A 85 0.70 8.04 18.66
N LEU A 86 1.98 8.18 18.31
CA LEU A 86 2.89 7.05 18.11
C LEU A 86 4.16 7.26 18.93
N HIS A 87 4.22 6.61 20.09
CA HIS A 87 5.34 6.73 21.00
C HIS A 87 6.42 5.68 20.70
N LYS A 88 7.59 6.08 20.19
CA LYS A 88 8.69 5.15 19.80
C LYS A 88 9.16 4.22 20.92
N LYS A 89 9.01 4.64 22.18
CA LYS A 89 9.43 3.89 23.37
C LYS A 89 8.34 2.97 23.92
N SER A 90 7.12 3.03 23.37
CA SER A 90 6.03 2.15 23.79
C SER A 90 6.36 0.71 23.42
N PRO A 91 6.19 -0.27 24.33
CA PRO A 91 6.31 -1.68 23.97
C PRO A 91 5.24 -2.10 22.95
N ARG A 92 4.14 -1.35 22.85
CA ARG A 92 3.05 -1.57 21.88
C ARG A 92 3.21 -0.78 20.59
N TYR A 93 4.36 -0.14 20.37
CA TYR A 93 4.56 0.75 19.21
C TYR A 93 4.21 0.09 17.87
N ARG A 94 4.64 -1.15 17.62
CA ARG A 94 4.36 -1.84 16.35
C ARG A 94 2.87 -2.14 16.19
N ASP A 95 2.19 -2.52 17.25
CA ASP A 95 0.75 -2.82 17.24
C ASP A 95 -0.07 -1.54 17.04
N GLU A 96 0.32 -0.44 17.70
CA GLU A 96 -0.27 0.88 17.50
C GLU A 96 -0.09 1.36 16.05
N VAL A 97 1.13 1.24 15.49
CA VAL A 97 1.40 1.56 14.08
C VAL A 97 0.50 0.76 13.16
N LEU A 98 0.38 -0.55 13.37
CA LEU A 98 -0.45 -1.42 12.54
C LEU A 98 -1.93 -1.03 12.62
N LYS A 99 -2.46 -0.91 13.83
CA LYS A 99 -3.87 -0.55 14.08
C LYS A 99 -4.23 0.80 13.46
N ILE A 100 -3.37 1.81 13.62
CA ILE A 100 -3.60 3.15 13.06
C ILE A 100 -3.53 3.09 11.53
N GLY A 101 -2.56 2.37 10.97
CA GLY A 101 -2.40 2.19 9.53
C GLY A 101 -3.62 1.54 8.88
N GLU A 102 -4.15 0.49 9.49
CA GLU A 102 -5.37 -0.19 9.05
C GLU A 102 -6.59 0.73 9.13
N ALA A 103 -6.76 1.44 10.24
CA ALA A 103 -7.86 2.38 10.42
C ALA A 103 -7.83 3.54 9.40
N ALA A 104 -6.63 4.01 9.03
CA ALA A 104 -6.44 5.04 8.00
C ALA A 104 -6.72 4.50 6.60
N GLU A 105 -6.24 3.30 6.27
CA GLU A 105 -6.46 2.67 4.97
C GLU A 105 -7.95 2.43 4.72
N VAL A 106 -8.67 1.86 5.68
CA VAL A 106 -10.13 1.62 5.58
C VAL A 106 -10.88 2.91 5.25
N LYS A 107 -10.58 3.99 5.99
CA LYS A 107 -11.23 5.30 5.79
C LYS A 107 -10.88 5.94 4.45
N LEU A 108 -9.62 5.82 4.02
CA LEU A 108 -9.17 6.34 2.72
C LEU A 108 -9.85 5.60 1.57
N LEU A 109 -9.86 4.26 1.61
CA LEU A 109 -10.49 3.45 0.56
C LEU A 109 -12.00 3.64 0.52
N ALA A 110 -12.67 3.78 1.67
CA ALA A 110 -14.09 4.13 1.73
C ALA A 110 -14.37 5.50 1.08
N TYR A 111 -13.50 6.49 1.33
CA TYR A 111 -13.60 7.82 0.72
C TYR A 111 -13.42 7.80 -0.81
N LEU A 112 -12.54 6.95 -1.32
CA LEU A 112 -12.39 6.76 -2.78
C LEU A 112 -13.61 6.06 -3.38
N ARG A 113 -14.13 5.03 -2.70
CA ARG A 113 -15.34 4.30 -3.14
C ARG A 113 -16.55 5.20 -3.24
N GLY A 114 -16.74 6.12 -2.28
CA GLY A 114 -17.83 7.11 -2.32
C GLY A 114 -17.71 8.15 -3.45
N ARG A 115 -16.69 8.06 -4.31
CA ARG A 115 -16.47 8.88 -5.52
C ARG A 115 -16.32 8.02 -6.77
N ASP A 116 -16.75 6.76 -6.70
CA ASP A 116 -16.64 5.78 -7.78
C ASP A 116 -15.20 5.49 -8.24
N ILE A 117 -14.22 5.70 -7.33
CA ILE A 117 -12.81 5.40 -7.59
C ILE A 117 -12.47 4.03 -6.98
N THR A 118 -12.12 3.06 -7.83
CA THR A 118 -11.83 1.65 -7.44
C THR A 118 -10.34 1.36 -7.15
N ALA A 119 -9.51 2.40 -6.96
CA ALA A 119 -8.08 2.25 -6.73
C ALA A 119 -7.76 1.53 -5.39
N ARG A 120 -6.89 0.50 -5.43
CA ARG A 120 -6.49 -0.27 -4.23
C ARG A 120 -4.98 -0.30 -3.93
N GLY A 121 -4.14 -0.38 -4.96
CA GLY A 121 -2.69 -0.38 -4.76
C GLY A 121 -2.12 1.00 -4.45
N ALA A 122 -1.03 1.07 -3.67
CA ALA A 122 -0.40 2.33 -3.26
C ALA A 122 -0.15 3.33 -4.40
N GLN A 123 0.33 2.88 -5.56
CA GLN A 123 0.56 3.75 -6.72
C GLN A 123 -0.73 4.31 -7.32
N ASN A 124 -1.75 3.47 -7.47
CA ASN A 124 -3.03 3.88 -8.05
C ASN A 124 -3.79 4.81 -7.10
N VAL A 125 -3.80 4.48 -5.81
CA VAL A 125 -4.33 5.34 -4.76
C VAL A 125 -3.60 6.69 -4.77
N LEU A 126 -2.26 6.68 -4.81
CA LEU A 126 -1.48 7.91 -4.85
C LEU A 126 -1.83 8.78 -6.07
N LYS A 127 -2.01 8.17 -7.26
CA LYS A 127 -2.44 8.87 -8.47
C LYS A 127 -3.81 9.54 -8.28
N SER A 128 -4.78 8.81 -7.74
CA SER A 128 -6.13 9.35 -7.46
C SER A 128 -6.11 10.45 -6.40
N MET A 129 -5.36 10.25 -5.31
CA MET A 129 -5.22 11.23 -4.23
C MET A 129 -4.57 12.53 -4.69
N ARG A 130 -3.57 12.47 -5.58
CA ARG A 130 -2.98 13.66 -6.20
C ARG A 130 -3.99 14.44 -7.04
N LYS A 131 -4.86 13.76 -7.79
CA LYS A 131 -5.92 14.43 -8.55
C LYS A 131 -6.91 15.14 -7.63
N LEU A 132 -7.35 14.46 -6.57
CA LEU A 132 -8.28 15.01 -5.57
C LEU A 132 -7.68 16.18 -4.79
N HIS A 133 -6.38 16.15 -4.51
CA HIS A 133 -5.67 17.27 -3.89
C HIS A 133 -5.64 18.48 -4.81
N LYS A 134 -5.29 18.29 -6.09
CA LYS A 134 -5.28 19.37 -7.10
C LYS A 134 -6.66 19.99 -7.33
N SER A 135 -7.72 19.19 -7.25
CA SER A 135 -9.10 19.68 -7.38
C SER A 135 -9.67 20.24 -6.07
N GLY A 136 -8.87 20.38 -5.00
CA GLY A 136 -9.30 20.96 -3.72
C GLY A 136 -10.20 20.06 -2.87
N HIS A 137 -10.49 18.84 -3.29
CA HIS A 137 -11.44 17.94 -2.60
C HIS A 137 -10.90 17.43 -1.25
N LEU A 138 -9.60 17.63 -0.98
CA LEU A 138 -8.98 17.28 0.30
C LEU A 138 -8.84 18.46 1.25
N ASN A 139 -9.25 19.67 0.86
CA ASN A 139 -9.01 20.91 1.62
C ASN A 139 -9.58 20.86 3.04
N ASP A 140 -10.78 20.31 3.23
CA ASP A 140 -11.37 20.19 4.57
C ASP A 140 -10.60 19.22 5.47
N ARG A 141 -10.06 18.15 4.91
CA ARG A 141 -9.22 17.19 5.64
C ARG A 141 -7.87 17.79 5.99
N VAL A 142 -7.29 18.55 5.06
CA VAL A 142 -6.06 19.33 5.25
C VAL A 142 -6.25 20.33 6.40
N ARG A 143 -7.34 21.12 6.38
CA ARG A 143 -7.69 22.07 7.45
C ARG A 143 -7.90 21.37 8.79
N ARG A 144 -8.61 20.24 8.81
CA ARG A 144 -8.81 19.43 10.02
C ARG A 144 -7.48 18.94 10.58
N TYR A 145 -6.60 18.44 9.73
CA TYR A 145 -5.27 17.96 10.13
C TYR A 145 -4.41 19.10 10.73
N GLN A 146 -4.50 20.31 10.20
CA GLN A 146 -3.85 21.49 10.80
C GLN A 146 -4.41 21.82 12.18
N LYS A 147 -5.74 21.78 12.36
CA LYS A 147 -6.37 21.97 13.69
C LYS A 147 -5.92 20.92 14.70
N LEU A 148 -5.85 19.65 14.29
CA LEU A 148 -5.37 18.56 15.14
C LEU A 148 -3.90 18.73 15.54
N GLN A 149 -3.06 19.26 14.65
CA GLN A 149 -1.67 19.62 14.99
C GLN A 149 -1.62 20.75 16.02
N ALA A 150 -2.39 21.82 15.80
CA ALA A 150 -2.45 22.95 16.73
C ALA A 150 -2.98 22.56 18.12
N ALA A 151 -3.89 21.58 18.18
CA ALA A 151 -4.44 21.04 19.42
C ALA A 151 -3.55 19.97 20.10
N ASN A 152 -2.35 19.68 19.59
CA ASN A 152 -1.46 18.62 20.08
C ASN A 152 -2.12 17.22 20.10
N CYS A 153 -3.08 16.97 19.21
CA CYS A 153 -3.71 15.66 19.03
C CYS A 153 -2.88 14.70 18.16
N ILE A 154 -1.73 15.16 17.64
CA ILE A 154 -0.84 14.39 16.79
C ILE A 154 0.54 14.30 17.43
N GLU A 155 0.97 13.08 17.72
CA GLU A 155 2.36 12.77 18.07
C GLU A 155 2.96 11.88 16.99
N ASP A 156 3.70 12.52 16.09
CA ASP A 156 4.29 11.88 14.92
C ASP A 156 5.80 11.67 15.10
N PRO A 157 6.27 10.42 15.13
CA PRO A 157 7.70 10.10 15.25
C PRO A 157 8.53 10.46 14.00
N ALA A 158 7.89 10.74 12.86
CA ALA A 158 8.54 11.16 11.63
C ALA A 158 8.81 12.68 11.63
N PRO A 159 9.95 13.15 11.09
CA PRO A 159 10.28 14.57 11.08
C PRO A 159 9.25 15.43 10.33
N ALA A 160 9.05 16.67 10.78
CA ALA A 160 8.06 17.60 10.19
C ALA A 160 8.24 17.84 8.67
N HIS A 161 9.48 17.82 8.17
CA HIS A 161 9.76 17.97 6.74
C HIS A 161 9.16 16.85 5.88
N THR A 162 8.82 15.70 6.48
CA THR A 162 8.16 14.60 5.78
C THR A 162 6.67 14.82 5.56
N THR A 163 6.06 15.71 6.36
CA THR A 163 4.62 16.03 6.33
C THR A 163 4.31 17.28 5.48
N LYS A 164 5.33 18.10 5.15
CA LYS A 164 5.19 19.37 4.40
C LYS A 164 4.68 19.24 2.95
N ILE A 165 4.60 18.03 2.40
CA ILE A 165 4.32 17.79 0.96
C ILE A 165 2.90 18.13 0.54
N LEU A 166 1.95 18.11 1.47
CA LEU A 166 0.55 18.41 1.17
C LEU A 166 0.28 19.92 0.97
N GLY A 167 1.32 20.77 0.95
CA GLY A 167 1.14 22.23 0.95
C GLY A 167 0.51 22.72 2.25
N LEU A 168 0.66 21.97 3.35
CA LEU A 168 0.08 22.28 4.67
C LEU A 168 0.66 23.55 5.33
N ALA A 169 1.62 24.21 4.67
CA ALA A 169 2.15 25.49 5.10
C ALA A 169 1.42 26.61 4.33
N SER A 170 0.54 27.30 5.06
CA SER A 170 0.04 28.65 4.77
C SER A 170 -0.79 28.83 3.49
N LEU A 171 -2.08 28.51 3.56
CA LEU A 171 -3.09 29.42 3.02
C LEU A 171 -3.45 30.36 4.19
N ALA A 172 -2.63 31.39 4.34
CA ALA A 172 -2.98 32.61 5.05
C ALA A 172 -3.64 33.55 4.03
#